data_AF-A0A4Q3UX45-F1
#
_entry.id   AF-A0A4Q3UX45-F1
#
_cell.length_a   1.000
_cell.length_b   1.000
_cell.length_c   1.000
_cell.angle_alpha   90.00
_cell.angle_beta   90.00
_cell.angle_gamma   90.00
#
_symmetry.space_group_name_H-M   'P 1'
#
loop_
_entity.id
_entity.type
_entity.pdbx_description
1 polymer ?
#
loop_
_entity_poly.entity_id
_entity_poly.type
_entity_poly.pdbx_seq_one_letter_code
_entity_poly.pdbx_strand_id
1 'polypeptide(L)'
;MASYARYERLGASALPKPEPGPLDPPATKSSRLSLLRERKGWALLSTLCAALALASYEQAVMLPACLLGVAVAFRLQGRLPRWSWQISFWALLVGYLVLRSIVVPRDVSGYQAQQFRSGAGVWLDLSEYVFYPLGTMLSLWATLSVGFFVLINWQPWGYLLSFLQGLGAFWEARRDWRWPLTGWALSLLAFLPMAWLKLFEHYHWWPMTLRTIFVVGLASALGKGIVSAWSRPERQAPSRPDPAPGSLPRP
;
A
#
# COMPACT_ATOMS: atom_id res chain seq x y z
N MET A 1 -1.45 -10.22 -8.80
CA MET A 1 -0.85 -8.91 -8.41
C MET A 1 0.67 -8.88 -8.56
N ALA A 2 1.43 -9.80 -7.97
CA ALA A 2 2.90 -9.79 -8.06
C ALA A 2 3.43 -9.84 -9.51
N SER A 3 2.81 -10.65 -10.38
CA SER A 3 3.13 -10.71 -11.81
C SER A 3 2.92 -9.35 -12.51
N TYR A 4 1.79 -8.68 -12.28
CA TYR A 4 1.51 -7.35 -12.82
C TYR A 4 2.47 -6.28 -12.28
N ALA A 5 2.75 -6.29 -10.96
CA ALA A 5 3.72 -5.38 -10.37
C ALA A 5 5.13 -5.59 -10.96
N ARG A 6 5.51 -6.84 -11.25
CA ARG A 6 6.78 -7.17 -11.93
C ARG A 6 6.77 -6.73 -13.38
N TYR A 7 5.66 -6.86 -14.09
CA TYR A 7 5.48 -6.34 -15.44
C TYR A 7 5.71 -4.82 -15.49
N GLU A 8 5.02 -4.06 -14.63
CA GLU A 8 5.20 -2.60 -14.54
C GLU A 8 6.61 -2.22 -14.08
N ARG A 9 7.19 -2.94 -13.11
CA ARG A 9 8.56 -2.68 -12.65
C ARG A 9 9.61 -2.82 -13.75
N LEU A 10 9.45 -3.80 -14.63
CA LEU A 10 10.41 -4.13 -15.69
C LEU A 10 10.14 -3.40 -17.01
N GLY A 11 8.91 -2.96 -17.26
CA GLY A 11 8.48 -2.40 -18.55
C GLY A 11 8.05 -0.93 -18.52
N ALA A 12 7.70 -0.36 -17.37
CA ALA A 12 7.27 1.04 -17.28
C ALA A 12 8.48 1.98 -17.39
N SER A 13 8.42 2.90 -18.35
CA SER A 13 9.42 3.95 -18.48
C SER A 13 9.31 4.95 -17.33
N ALA A 14 10.44 5.57 -16.96
CA ALA A 14 10.39 6.70 -16.06
C ALA A 14 9.66 7.88 -16.74
N LEU A 15 8.97 8.69 -15.95
CA LEU A 15 8.50 9.99 -16.41
C LEU A 15 9.69 10.81 -16.92
N PRO A 16 9.51 11.65 -17.95
CA PRO A 16 10.55 12.58 -18.38
C PRO A 16 11.02 13.38 -17.17
N LYS A 17 12.33 13.40 -16.93
CA LYS A 17 12.88 14.34 -15.96
C LYS A 17 12.63 15.76 -16.48
N PRO A 18 12.39 16.75 -15.60
CA PRO A 18 12.39 18.15 -16.01
C PRO A 18 13.70 18.47 -16.74
N GLU A 19 13.65 19.44 -17.66
CA GLU A 19 14.83 19.86 -18.41
C GLU A 19 15.98 20.14 -17.44
N PRO A 20 17.21 19.63 -17.73
CA PRO A 20 18.32 19.75 -16.82
C PRO A 20 18.61 21.22 -16.55
N GLY A 21 18.62 21.58 -15.27
CA GLY A 21 18.96 22.93 -14.83
C GLY A 21 20.47 23.19 -14.92
N PRO A 22 20.91 24.44 -14.77
CA PRO A 22 22.33 24.80 -14.78
C PRO A 22 23.16 24.14 -13.65
N LEU A 23 22.50 23.51 -12.68
CA LEU A 23 23.11 22.78 -11.57
C LEU A 23 23.16 21.25 -11.81
N ASP A 24 22.50 20.75 -12.85
CA ASP A 24 22.49 19.33 -13.15
C ASP A 24 23.82 18.90 -13.80
N PRO A 25 24.38 17.75 -13.43
CA PRO A 25 25.63 17.27 -14.00
C PRO A 25 25.48 17.10 -15.52
N PRO A 26 26.46 17.52 -16.33
CA PRO A 26 26.38 17.42 -17.77
C PRO A 26 26.21 15.96 -18.20
N ALA A 27 25.38 15.72 -19.21
CA ALA A 27 25.17 14.38 -19.76
C ALA A 27 26.52 13.84 -20.29
N THR A 28 27.08 12.84 -19.60
CA THR A 28 28.36 12.22 -19.99
C THR A 28 28.13 11.13 -21.04
N LYS A 29 29.17 10.77 -21.81
CA LYS A 29 29.14 9.65 -22.80
C LYS A 29 28.67 8.31 -22.22
N SER A 30 28.65 8.14 -20.89
CA SER A 30 28.19 6.93 -20.19
C SER A 30 26.70 6.95 -19.80
N SER A 31 25.98 8.05 -20.06
CA SER A 31 24.53 8.11 -19.84
C SER A 31 23.78 7.30 -20.90
N ARG A 32 23.81 5.97 -20.75
CA ARG A 32 23.08 5.04 -21.62
C ARG A 32 21.60 5.07 -21.30
N LEU A 33 20.76 5.38 -22.29
CA LEU A 33 19.35 5.06 -22.26
C LEU A 33 19.21 3.54 -22.21
N SER A 34 18.78 2.99 -21.07
CA SER A 34 18.45 1.57 -21.00
C SER A 34 17.17 1.35 -21.79
N LEU A 35 17.26 0.62 -22.91
CA LEU A 35 16.09 0.17 -23.64
C LEU A 35 15.35 -0.86 -22.76
N LEU A 36 14.26 -0.44 -22.14
CA LEU A 36 13.39 -1.33 -21.38
C LEU A 36 12.67 -2.27 -22.34
N ARG A 37 13.07 -3.54 -22.35
CA ARG A 37 12.39 -4.57 -23.16
C ARG A 37 11.09 -4.99 -22.48
N GLU A 38 9.98 -4.81 -23.18
CA GLU A 38 8.67 -5.26 -22.72
C GLU A 38 8.64 -6.78 -22.54
N ARG A 39 8.28 -7.24 -21.33
CA ARG A 39 8.11 -8.66 -21.01
C ARG A 39 6.63 -9.00 -20.88
N LYS A 40 5.93 -9.06 -22.03
CA LYS A 40 4.47 -9.32 -22.11
C LYS A 40 4.03 -10.60 -21.38
N GLY A 41 4.92 -11.59 -21.23
CA GLY A 41 4.64 -12.82 -20.48
C GLY A 41 4.17 -12.58 -19.04
N TRP A 42 4.68 -11.54 -18.36
CA TRP A 42 4.21 -11.20 -17.00
C TRP A 42 2.80 -10.61 -16.99
N ALA A 43 2.45 -9.83 -18.02
CA ALA A 43 1.11 -9.29 -18.17
C ALA A 43 0.10 -10.41 -18.47
N LEU A 44 0.41 -11.30 -19.42
CA LEU A 44 -0.40 -12.48 -19.75
C LEU A 44 -0.61 -13.38 -18.53
N LEU A 45 0.47 -13.68 -17.79
CA LEU A 45 0.39 -14.45 -16.55
C LEU A 45 -0.51 -13.75 -15.52
N SER A 46 -0.45 -12.42 -15.42
CA SER A 46 -1.32 -11.67 -14.50
C SER A 46 -2.79 -11.75 -14.91
N THR A 47 -3.10 -11.72 -16.20
CA THR A 47 -4.46 -11.87 -16.73
C THR A 47 -5.00 -13.28 -16.49
N LEU A 48 -4.19 -14.31 -16.74
CA LEU A 48 -4.53 -15.70 -16.44
C LEU A 48 -4.84 -15.90 -14.95
N CYS A 49 -3.94 -15.43 -14.07
CA CYS A 49 -4.15 -15.52 -12.63
C CYS A 49 -5.39 -14.73 -12.18
N ALA A 50 -5.70 -13.60 -12.82
CA ALA A 50 -6.91 -12.83 -12.51
C ALA A 50 -8.18 -13.59 -12.90
N ALA A 51 -8.20 -14.24 -14.07
CA ALA A 51 -9.31 -15.08 -14.48
C ALA A 51 -9.53 -16.26 -13.53
N LEU A 52 -8.45 -16.96 -13.16
CA LEU A 52 -8.51 -18.06 -12.19
C LEU A 52 -8.99 -17.59 -10.80
N ALA A 53 -8.52 -16.44 -10.33
CA ALA A 53 -8.94 -15.87 -9.05
C ALA A 53 -10.43 -15.50 -9.05
N LEU A 54 -10.95 -14.89 -10.12
CA LEU A 54 -12.38 -14.59 -10.26
C LEU A 54 -13.24 -15.85 -10.30
N ALA A 55 -12.73 -16.95 -10.87
CA ALA A 55 -13.42 -18.23 -10.89
C ALA A 55 -13.40 -18.94 -9.53
N SER A 56 -12.38 -18.72 -8.70
CA SER A 56 -12.15 -19.49 -7.47
C SER A 56 -12.54 -18.77 -6.18
N TYR A 57 -12.55 -17.43 -6.18
CA TYR A 57 -12.62 -16.65 -4.94
C TYR A 57 -13.48 -15.41 -5.06
N GLU A 58 -14.42 -15.23 -4.14
CA GLU A 58 -15.41 -14.14 -4.21
C GLU A 58 -14.82 -12.75 -4.01
N GLN A 59 -13.77 -12.59 -3.20
CA GLN A 59 -13.11 -11.30 -3.03
C GLN A 59 -12.35 -10.84 -4.26
N ALA A 60 -12.09 -11.74 -5.22
CA ALA A 60 -11.36 -11.40 -6.44
C ALA A 60 -12.08 -10.34 -7.28
N VAL A 61 -13.35 -10.03 -7.00
CA VAL A 61 -14.04 -8.87 -7.59
C VAL A 61 -13.30 -7.54 -7.36
N MET A 62 -12.54 -7.41 -6.27
CA MET A 62 -11.72 -6.21 -6.01
C MET A 62 -10.36 -6.26 -6.70
N LEU A 63 -9.97 -7.40 -7.28
CA LEU A 63 -8.65 -7.58 -7.88
C LEU A 63 -8.35 -6.55 -8.98
N PRO A 64 -9.26 -6.21 -9.92
CA PRO A 64 -9.01 -5.16 -10.91
C PRO A 64 -8.77 -3.79 -10.27
N ALA A 65 -9.54 -3.44 -9.23
CA ALA A 65 -9.36 -2.19 -8.51
C ALA A 65 -7.99 -2.15 -7.78
N CYS A 66 -7.58 -3.26 -7.18
CA CYS A 66 -6.25 -3.38 -6.57
C CYS A 66 -5.12 -3.33 -7.61
N LEU A 67 -5.29 -3.95 -8.79
CA LEU A 67 -4.31 -3.87 -9.89
C LEU A 67 -4.22 -2.45 -10.46
N LEU A 68 -5.34 -1.73 -10.53
CA LEU A 68 -5.36 -0.30 -10.86
C LEU A 68 -4.60 0.50 -9.81
N GLY A 69 -4.84 0.23 -8.52
CA GLY A 69 -4.10 0.86 -7.42
C GLY A 69 -2.59 0.63 -7.51
N VAL A 70 -2.14 -0.55 -7.95
CA VAL A 70 -0.72 -0.81 -8.24
C VAL A 70 -0.21 0.08 -9.37
N ALA A 71 -0.96 0.23 -10.47
CA ALA A 71 -0.58 1.10 -11.58
C ALA A 71 -0.49 2.58 -11.15
N VAL A 72 -1.45 3.04 -10.35
CA VAL A 72 -1.46 4.37 -9.74
C VAL A 72 -0.26 4.56 -8.80
N ALA A 73 0.07 3.56 -7.99
CA ALA A 73 1.25 3.62 -7.13
C ALA A 73 2.55 3.79 -7.93
N PHE A 74 2.71 3.07 -9.05
CA PHE A 74 3.85 3.28 -9.95
C PHE A 74 3.82 4.66 -10.60
N ARG A 75 2.65 5.19 -10.95
CA ARG A 75 2.49 6.56 -11.47
C ARG A 75 2.96 7.61 -10.46
N LEU A 76 2.53 7.50 -9.20
CA LEU A 76 2.93 8.38 -8.10
C LEU A 76 4.43 8.29 -7.78
N GLN A 77 5.07 7.18 -8.14
CA GLN A 77 6.52 6.98 -8.03
C GLN A 77 7.29 7.50 -9.25
N GLY A 78 6.65 8.23 -10.16
CA GLY A 78 7.33 8.82 -11.31
C GLY A 78 7.47 7.86 -12.50
N ARG A 79 6.63 6.84 -12.63
CA ARG A 79 6.63 5.93 -13.80
C ARG A 79 5.46 6.19 -14.74
N LEU A 80 5.57 5.67 -15.96
CA LEU A 80 4.52 5.64 -16.96
C LEU A 80 3.91 4.23 -17.02
N PRO A 81 2.87 3.95 -16.22
CA PRO A 81 2.21 2.65 -16.26
C PRO A 81 1.46 2.45 -17.59
N ARG A 82 1.29 1.19 -17.97
CA ARG A 82 0.68 0.83 -19.26
C ARG A 82 -0.80 0.54 -19.08
N TRP A 83 -1.61 1.59 -19.15
CA TRP A 83 -3.05 1.55 -18.91
C TRP A 83 -3.83 0.57 -19.79
N SER A 84 -3.32 0.22 -20.98
CA SER A 84 -3.99 -0.72 -21.90
C SER A 84 -4.28 -2.08 -21.27
N TRP A 85 -3.41 -2.58 -20.39
CA TRP A 85 -3.63 -3.86 -19.71
C TRP A 85 -4.73 -3.82 -18.66
N GLN A 86 -5.09 -2.63 -18.16
CA GLN A 86 -6.23 -2.49 -17.25
C GLN A 86 -7.53 -2.91 -17.93
N ILE A 87 -7.66 -2.63 -19.23
CA ILE A 87 -8.83 -3.04 -20.03
C ILE A 87 -9.07 -4.54 -19.89
N SER A 88 -8.03 -5.37 -19.96
CA SER A 88 -8.15 -6.83 -19.81
C SER A 88 -8.67 -7.25 -18.43
N PHE A 89 -8.22 -6.62 -17.35
CA PHE A 89 -8.69 -6.96 -15.99
C PHE A 89 -10.14 -6.54 -15.76
N TRP A 90 -10.52 -5.35 -16.24
CA TRP A 90 -11.90 -4.87 -16.15
C TRP A 90 -12.84 -5.68 -17.05
N ALA A 91 -12.40 -6.04 -18.25
CA ALA A 91 -13.16 -6.93 -19.14
C ALA A 91 -13.42 -8.30 -18.50
N LEU A 92 -12.43 -8.88 -17.82
CA LEU A 92 -12.61 -10.13 -17.06
C LEU A 92 -13.64 -9.99 -15.94
N LEU A 93 -13.61 -8.89 -15.18
CA LEU A 93 -14.59 -8.64 -14.13
C LEU A 93 -15.99 -8.46 -14.71
N VAL A 94 -16.15 -7.65 -15.76
CA VAL A 94 -17.44 -7.46 -16.43
C VAL A 94 -17.95 -8.80 -16.96
N GLY A 95 -17.11 -9.59 -17.63
CA GLY A 95 -17.47 -10.93 -18.10
C GLY A 95 -17.90 -11.85 -16.97
N TYR A 96 -17.18 -11.85 -15.85
CA TYR A 96 -17.56 -12.60 -14.64
C TYR A 96 -18.92 -12.15 -14.10
N LEU A 97 -19.18 -10.85 -13.99
CA LEU A 97 -20.45 -10.32 -13.48
C LEU A 97 -21.63 -10.64 -14.41
N VAL A 98 -21.43 -10.54 -15.73
CA VAL A 98 -22.43 -10.94 -16.73
C VAL A 98 -22.74 -12.43 -16.59
N LEU A 99 -21.71 -13.29 -16.57
CA LEU A 99 -21.88 -14.73 -16.40
C LEU A 99 -22.61 -15.05 -15.09
N ARG A 100 -22.19 -14.44 -13.98
CA ARG A 100 -22.85 -14.58 -12.67
C ARG A 100 -24.31 -14.15 -12.73
N SER A 101 -24.64 -13.08 -13.44
CA SER A 101 -26.02 -12.58 -13.55
C SER A 101 -26.96 -13.49 -14.34
N ILE A 102 -26.40 -14.37 -15.18
CA ILE A 102 -27.14 -15.34 -16.00
C ILE A 102 -27.28 -16.67 -15.24
N VAL A 103 -26.22 -17.10 -14.56
CA VAL A 103 -26.12 -18.43 -13.92
C VAL A 103 -26.64 -18.43 -12.48
N VAL A 104 -26.46 -17.33 -11.75
CA VAL A 104 -26.80 -17.24 -10.32
C VAL A 104 -28.06 -16.38 -10.15
N PRO A 105 -29.07 -16.84 -9.39
CA PRO A 105 -30.24 -16.03 -9.07
C PRO A 105 -29.85 -14.68 -8.46
N ARG A 106 -30.55 -13.63 -8.86
CA ARG A 106 -30.31 -12.25 -8.37
C ARG A 106 -30.91 -12.01 -6.99
N ASP A 107 -31.93 -12.79 -6.65
CA ASP A 107 -32.60 -12.68 -5.36
C ASP A 107 -31.69 -13.16 -4.25
N VAL A 108 -31.57 -12.33 -3.22
CA VAL A 108 -30.78 -12.64 -2.03
C VAL A 108 -31.47 -13.79 -1.32
N SER A 109 -30.80 -14.93 -1.22
CA SER A 109 -31.34 -16.05 -0.45
C SER A 109 -31.42 -15.68 1.04
N GLY A 110 -32.33 -16.31 1.80
CA GLY A 110 -32.43 -16.06 3.24
C GLY A 110 -31.10 -16.27 3.98
N TYR A 111 -30.27 -17.21 3.50
CA TYR A 111 -28.91 -17.41 4.01
C TYR A 111 -27.98 -16.22 3.72
N GLN A 112 -28.00 -15.68 2.50
CA GLN A 112 -27.20 -14.51 2.15
C GLN A 112 -27.65 -13.27 2.91
N ALA A 113 -28.95 -13.11 3.16
CA ALA A 113 -29.49 -12.01 3.97
C ALA A 113 -28.93 -12.03 5.41
N GLN A 114 -28.73 -13.22 5.99
CA GLN A 114 -28.09 -13.39 7.31
C GLN A 114 -26.58 -13.12 7.29
N GLN A 115 -25.94 -13.22 6.13
CA GLN A 115 -24.51 -12.92 5.99
C GLN A 115 -24.25 -11.42 5.89
N PHE A 116 -25.19 -10.61 5.41
CA PHE A 116 -25.01 -9.17 5.36
C PHE A 116 -24.98 -8.58 6.77
N ARG A 117 -24.00 -7.71 7.01
CA ARG A 117 -23.85 -6.95 8.23
C ARG A 117 -24.20 -5.49 7.96
N SER A 118 -25.01 -4.94 8.86
CA SER A 118 -25.31 -3.52 8.94
C SER A 118 -25.21 -3.11 10.40
N GLY A 119 -24.49 -2.02 10.70
CA GLY A 119 -24.40 -1.47 12.06
C GLY A 119 -22.99 -1.04 12.45
N ALA A 120 -22.82 -0.72 13.74
CA ALA A 120 -21.57 -0.17 14.30
C ALA A 120 -20.36 -1.09 14.13
N GLY A 121 -20.56 -2.42 14.14
CA GLY A 121 -19.47 -3.40 13.95
C GLY A 121 -18.74 -3.24 12.61
N VAL A 122 -19.44 -2.88 11.54
CA VAL A 122 -18.83 -2.63 10.21
C VAL A 122 -17.84 -1.46 10.31
N TRP A 123 -18.23 -0.40 10.99
CA TRP A 123 -17.41 0.79 11.16
C TRP A 123 -16.21 0.55 12.07
N LEU A 124 -16.36 -0.28 13.10
CA LEU A 124 -15.25 -0.71 13.94
C LEU A 124 -14.22 -1.48 13.12
N ASP A 125 -14.64 -2.48 12.36
CA ASP A 125 -13.74 -3.28 11.50
C ASP A 125 -13.04 -2.40 10.45
N LEU A 126 -13.78 -1.48 9.80
CA LEU A 126 -13.18 -0.53 8.85
C LEU A 126 -12.16 0.41 9.54
N SER A 127 -12.44 0.84 10.78
CA SER A 127 -11.55 1.75 11.51
C SER A 127 -10.18 1.14 11.77
N GLU A 128 -10.09 -0.18 11.97
CA GLU A 128 -8.82 -0.90 12.12
C GLU A 128 -7.95 -0.83 10.85
N TYR A 129 -8.59 -0.86 9.69
CA TYR A 129 -7.92 -0.67 8.39
C TYR A 129 -7.58 0.80 8.15
N VAL A 130 -8.42 1.76 8.56
CA VAL A 130 -8.18 3.20 8.38
C VAL A 130 -7.01 3.69 9.23
N PHE A 131 -7.00 3.43 10.54
CA PHE A 131 -5.95 3.91 11.42
C PHE A 131 -5.68 2.89 12.52
N TYR A 132 -4.65 2.05 12.29
CA TYR A 132 -4.25 0.97 13.20
C TYR A 132 -4.10 1.39 14.68
N PRO A 133 -3.54 2.58 15.01
CA PRO A 133 -3.46 3.02 16.41
C PRO A 133 -4.83 3.24 17.09
N LEU A 134 -5.94 3.40 16.35
CA LEU A 134 -7.26 3.52 16.97
C LEU A 134 -7.63 2.31 17.82
N GLY A 135 -7.34 1.10 17.35
CA GLY A 135 -7.63 -0.12 18.11
C GLY A 135 -6.93 -0.11 19.47
N THR A 136 -5.63 0.24 19.48
CA THR A 136 -4.86 0.37 20.73
C THR A 136 -5.39 1.47 21.65
N MET A 137 -5.89 2.58 21.08
CA MET A 137 -6.49 3.67 21.86
C MET A 137 -7.83 3.25 22.46
N LEU A 138 -8.68 2.56 21.70
CA LEU A 138 -9.94 2.01 22.19
C LEU A 138 -9.70 0.96 23.29
N SER A 139 -8.70 0.09 23.13
CA SER A 139 -8.30 -0.84 24.19
C SER A 139 -7.80 -0.13 25.45
N LEU A 140 -7.04 0.96 25.31
CA LEU A 140 -6.63 1.81 26.43
C LEU A 140 -7.85 2.40 27.14
N TRP A 141 -8.78 3.01 26.40
CA TRP A 141 -10.01 3.58 26.97
C TRP A 141 -10.86 2.54 27.69
N ALA A 142 -11.06 1.37 27.09
CA ALA A 142 -11.78 0.27 27.71
C ALA A 142 -11.10 -0.19 29.02
N THR A 143 -9.78 -0.23 29.04
CA THR A 143 -8.99 -0.60 30.24
C THR A 143 -9.15 0.45 31.35
N LEU A 144 -9.09 1.74 31.00
CA LEU A 144 -9.26 2.84 31.96
C LEU A 144 -10.70 2.94 32.48
N SER A 145 -11.69 2.51 31.70
CA SER A 145 -13.11 2.51 32.13
C SER A 145 -13.40 1.58 33.32
N VAL A 146 -12.53 0.59 33.56
CA VAL A 146 -12.61 -0.31 34.72
C VAL A 146 -12.20 0.39 36.03
N GLY A 147 -11.42 1.48 35.93
CA GLY A 147 -11.01 2.32 37.05
C GLY A 147 -9.50 2.61 37.06
N PHE A 148 -9.10 3.66 37.79
CA PHE A 148 -7.71 4.13 37.82
C PHE A 148 -6.71 3.14 38.44
N PHE A 149 -7.17 2.20 39.27
CA PHE A 149 -6.29 1.18 39.86
C PHE A 149 -5.57 0.34 38.81
N VAL A 150 -6.13 0.21 37.60
CA VAL A 150 -5.53 -0.55 36.49
C VAL A 150 -4.20 0.07 36.03
N LEU A 151 -3.95 1.35 36.31
CA LEU A 151 -2.67 2.02 36.00
C LEU A 151 -1.46 1.42 36.74
N ILE A 152 -1.67 0.63 37.79
CA ILE A 152 -0.59 -0.09 38.48
C ILE A 152 -0.08 -1.25 37.60
N ASN A 153 -0.93 -1.79 36.73
CA ASN A 153 -0.56 -2.87 35.83
C ASN A 153 0.17 -2.35 34.58
N TRP A 154 0.98 -3.20 33.95
CA TRP A 154 1.70 -2.86 32.72
C TRP A 154 0.76 -2.63 31.51
N GLN A 155 -0.38 -3.32 31.47
CA GLN A 155 -1.29 -3.33 30.32
C GLN A 155 -1.67 -1.95 29.76
N PRO A 156 -2.18 -0.97 30.54
CA PRO A 156 -2.50 0.37 30.02
C PRO A 156 -1.27 1.11 29.47
N TRP A 157 -0.10 0.95 30.10
CA TRP A 157 1.15 1.53 29.60
C TRP A 157 1.57 0.90 28.28
N GLY A 158 1.39 -0.42 28.14
CA GLY A 158 1.62 -1.13 26.88
C GLY A 158 0.76 -0.59 25.73
N TYR A 159 -0.54 -0.33 25.97
CA TYR A 159 -1.41 0.29 24.96
C TYR A 159 -1.01 1.72 24.64
N LEU A 160 -0.68 2.53 25.65
CA LEU A 160 -0.24 3.91 25.45
C LEU A 160 1.06 3.97 24.63
N LEU A 161 2.06 3.17 24.99
CA LEU A 161 3.32 3.08 24.26
C LEU A 161 3.12 2.59 22.83
N SER A 162 2.26 1.60 22.61
CA SER A 162 1.92 1.11 21.27
C SER A 162 1.24 2.19 20.41
N PHE A 163 0.33 2.95 21.01
CA PHE A 163 -0.32 4.08 20.34
C PHE A 163 0.69 5.17 19.95
N LEU A 164 1.56 5.58 20.89
CA LEU A 164 2.62 6.56 20.65
C LEU A 164 3.63 6.08 19.61
N GLN A 165 4.00 4.80 19.63
CA GLN A 165 4.86 4.18 18.62
C GLN A 165 4.20 4.26 17.24
N GLY A 166 2.90 3.96 17.15
CA GLY A 166 2.11 4.12 15.93
C GLY A 166 2.17 5.55 15.40
N LEU A 167 1.91 6.55 16.25
CA LEU A 167 2.00 7.97 15.88
C LEU A 167 3.39 8.36 15.40
N GLY A 168 4.45 7.94 16.11
CA GLY A 168 5.83 8.19 15.71
C GLY A 168 6.18 7.59 14.35
N ALA A 169 5.72 6.35 14.09
CA ALA A 169 5.94 5.71 12.79
C ALA A 169 5.22 6.43 11.64
N PHE A 170 3.98 6.88 11.87
CA PHE A 170 3.25 7.73 10.91
C PHE A 170 3.98 9.05 10.64
N TRP A 171 4.47 9.69 11.71
CA TRP A 171 5.19 10.95 11.61
C TRP A 171 6.49 10.81 10.83
N GLU A 172 7.27 9.75 11.06
CA GLU A 172 8.51 9.52 10.31
C GLU A 172 8.24 9.14 8.85
N ALA A 173 7.22 8.31 8.61
CA ALA A 173 6.84 7.88 7.27
C ALA A 173 6.36 9.04 6.38
N ARG A 174 5.98 10.20 6.92
CA ARG A 174 5.63 11.39 6.11
C ARG A 174 6.76 11.83 5.17
N ARG A 175 8.02 11.48 5.50
CA ARG A 175 9.20 11.75 4.68
C ARG A 175 9.26 10.87 3.42
N ASP A 176 8.66 9.68 3.45
CA ASP A 176 8.59 8.73 2.33
C ASP A 176 7.27 7.92 2.39
N TRP A 177 6.16 8.59 2.13
CA TRP A 177 4.81 8.04 2.33
C TRP A 177 4.36 7.09 1.20
N ARG A 178 5.13 6.98 0.12
CA ARG A 178 4.68 6.33 -1.14
C ARG A 178 4.31 4.86 -0.95
N TRP A 179 5.18 4.08 -0.30
CA TRP A 179 4.95 2.66 -0.05
C TRP A 179 3.96 2.40 1.10
N PRO A 180 4.07 3.09 2.25
CA PRO A 180 3.06 3.01 3.30
C PRO A 180 1.64 3.30 2.77
N LEU A 181 1.45 4.41 2.05
CA LEU A 181 0.16 4.79 1.48
C LEU A 181 -0.38 3.73 0.52
N THR A 182 0.48 3.17 -0.33
CA THR A 182 0.08 2.14 -1.29
C THR A 182 -0.41 0.89 -0.57
N GLY A 183 0.35 0.38 0.41
CA GLY A 183 -0.06 -0.78 1.20
C GLY A 183 -1.34 -0.52 1.98
N TRP A 184 -1.48 0.68 2.56
CA TRP A 184 -2.65 1.09 3.31
C TRP A 184 -3.90 1.13 2.43
N ALA A 185 -3.84 1.88 1.33
CA ALA A 185 -4.96 2.05 0.41
C ALA A 185 -5.37 0.71 -0.23
N LEU A 186 -4.41 -0.11 -0.66
CA LEU A 186 -4.70 -1.42 -1.24
C LEU A 186 -5.31 -2.38 -0.21
N SER A 187 -4.84 -2.36 1.04
CA SER A 187 -5.42 -3.20 2.10
C SER A 187 -6.86 -2.82 2.42
N LEU A 188 -7.15 -1.51 2.54
CA LEU A 188 -8.50 -1.00 2.78
C LEU A 188 -9.42 -1.32 1.61
N LEU A 189 -8.96 -1.09 0.38
CA LEU A 189 -9.71 -1.37 -0.84
C LEU A 189 -10.04 -2.86 -0.97
N ALA A 190 -9.09 -3.75 -0.68
CA ALA A 190 -9.29 -5.20 -0.73
C ALA A 190 -10.28 -5.68 0.35
N PHE A 191 -10.23 -5.11 1.55
CA PHE A 191 -11.13 -5.47 2.64
C PHE A 191 -12.54 -4.92 2.48
N LEU A 192 -12.67 -3.77 1.79
CA LEU A 192 -13.91 -3.00 1.71
C LEU A 192 -15.17 -3.88 1.54
N PRO A 193 -15.39 -4.63 0.45
CA PRO A 193 -16.64 -5.37 0.27
C PRO A 193 -16.96 -6.38 1.39
N MET A 194 -15.94 -6.84 2.12
CA MET A 194 -16.07 -7.85 3.17
C MET A 194 -16.49 -7.27 4.51
N ALA A 195 -16.27 -5.97 4.73
CA ALA A 195 -16.71 -5.32 5.96
C ALA A 195 -18.24 -5.40 6.13
N TRP A 196 -18.98 -5.50 5.01
CA TRP A 196 -20.44 -5.66 4.98
C TRP A 196 -20.91 -7.12 4.99
N LEU A 197 -19.99 -8.09 5.08
CA LEU A 197 -20.29 -9.51 5.20
C LEU A 197 -19.92 -10.03 6.59
N LYS A 198 -20.51 -11.16 6.96
CA LYS A 198 -20.18 -11.88 8.18
C LYS A 198 -18.68 -12.15 8.21
N LEU A 199 -18.06 -11.87 9.36
CA LEU A 199 -16.62 -12.05 9.56
C LEU A 199 -16.28 -13.53 9.44
N PHE A 200 -15.55 -13.85 8.37
CA PHE A 200 -14.81 -15.09 8.26
C PHE A 200 -13.32 -14.74 8.21
N GLU A 201 -12.51 -15.45 9.00
CA GLU A 201 -11.07 -15.20 9.14
C GLU A 201 -10.33 -15.16 7.80
N HIS A 202 -10.69 -16.05 6.87
CA HIS A 202 -10.07 -16.12 5.56
C HIS A 202 -10.27 -14.85 4.72
N TYR A 203 -11.22 -13.98 5.08
CA TYR A 203 -11.40 -12.69 4.42
C TYR A 203 -10.30 -11.67 4.73
N HIS A 204 -9.57 -11.87 5.82
CA HIS A 204 -8.49 -10.97 6.20
C HIS A 204 -7.17 -11.32 5.52
N TRP A 205 -6.97 -12.55 5.02
CA TRP A 205 -5.66 -12.99 4.51
C TRP A 205 -5.12 -12.13 3.35
N TRP A 206 -5.96 -11.86 2.34
CA TRP A 206 -5.54 -11.06 1.19
C TRP A 206 -5.34 -9.57 1.56
N PRO A 207 -6.29 -8.89 2.23
CA PRO A 207 -6.06 -7.54 2.75
C PRO A 207 -4.84 -7.43 3.67
N MET A 208 -4.59 -8.42 4.54
CA MET A 208 -3.45 -8.42 5.46
C MET A 208 -2.12 -8.58 4.73
N THR A 209 -2.09 -9.35 3.64
CA THR A 209 -0.90 -9.44 2.78
C THR A 209 -0.54 -8.07 2.19
N LEU A 210 -1.54 -7.28 1.78
CA LEU A 210 -1.34 -5.91 1.31
C LEU A 210 -0.98 -4.95 2.46
N ARG A 211 -1.58 -5.17 3.64
CA ARG A 211 -1.29 -4.44 4.88
C ARG A 211 0.16 -4.63 5.32
N THR A 212 0.79 -5.78 5.03
CA THR A 212 2.20 -6.00 5.31
C THR A 212 3.09 -4.95 4.64
N ILE A 213 2.76 -4.50 3.43
CA ILE A 213 3.50 -3.43 2.74
C ILE A 213 3.45 -2.13 3.55
N PHE A 214 2.28 -1.82 4.12
CA PHE A 214 2.10 -0.66 4.98
C PHE A 214 2.90 -0.77 6.27
N VAL A 215 2.79 -1.89 6.98
CA VAL A 215 3.48 -2.12 8.26
C VAL A 215 5.01 -2.11 8.08
N VAL A 216 5.51 -2.80 7.06
CA VAL A 216 6.95 -2.82 6.74
C VAL A 216 7.42 -1.43 6.32
N GLY A 217 6.62 -0.69 5.57
CA GLY A 217 6.91 0.70 5.20
C GLY A 217 7.04 1.61 6.42
N LEU A 218 6.09 1.53 7.36
CA LEU A 218 6.15 2.27 8.62
C LEU A 218 7.36 1.87 9.47
N ALA A 219 7.63 0.57 9.61
CA ALA A 219 8.78 0.07 10.35
C ALA A 219 10.11 0.54 9.73
N SER A 220 10.22 0.54 8.40
CA SER A 220 11.39 1.05 7.69
C SER A 220 11.59 2.55 7.92
N ALA A 221 10.52 3.34 7.86
CA ALA A 221 10.59 4.78 8.12
C ALA A 221 11.01 5.07 9.56
N LEU A 222 10.41 4.38 10.55
CA LEU A 222 10.78 4.50 11.95
C LEU A 222 12.25 4.10 12.16
N GLY A 223 12.70 2.99 11.56
CA GLY A 223 14.09 2.57 11.63
C GLY A 223 15.07 3.61 11.07
N LYS A 224 14.74 4.23 9.93
CA LYS A 224 15.53 5.36 9.39
C LYS A 224 15.54 6.55 10.35
N GLY A 225 14.40 6.87 10.96
CA GLY A 225 14.29 7.94 11.96
C GLY A 225 15.18 7.69 13.18
N ILE A 226 15.17 6.47 13.72
CA ILE A 226 16.03 6.06 14.85
C ILE A 226 17.50 6.16 14.47
N VAL A 227 17.90 5.61 13.32
CA VAL A 227 19.28 5.68 12.84
C VAL A 227 19.71 7.13 12.65
N SER A 228 18.85 7.98 12.07
CA SER A 228 19.13 9.40 11.88
C SER A 228 19.29 10.13 13.22
N ALA A 229 18.46 9.82 14.22
CA ALA A 229 18.53 10.43 15.54
C ALA A 229 19.80 10.02 16.32
N TRP A 230 20.30 8.81 16.10
CA TRP A 230 21.54 8.31 16.73
C TRP A 230 22.81 8.64 15.93
N SER A 231 22.68 8.91 14.63
CA SER A 231 23.81 9.28 13.78
C SER A 231 24.28 10.71 14.07
N ARG A 232 25.58 10.97 13.91
CA ARG A 232 26.11 12.34 13.98
C ARG A 232 25.49 13.20 12.87
N PRO A 233 25.19 14.48 13.13
CA PRO A 233 24.72 15.40 12.09
C PRO A 233 25.69 15.39 10.90
N GLU A 234 25.16 15.49 9.68
CA GLU A 234 25.99 15.64 8.48
C GLU A 234 26.92 16.84 8.67
N ARG A 235 28.22 16.56 8.82
CA ARG A 235 29.23 17.62 8.87
C ARG A 235 29.49 18.05 7.44
N GLN A 236 29.20 19.32 7.16
CA GLN A 236 29.58 19.92 5.89
C GLN A 236 31.10 19.81 5.72
N ALA A 237 31.54 19.34 4.55
CA ALA A 237 32.97 19.22 4.28
C ALA A 237 33.65 20.61 4.39
N PRO A 238 34.86 20.70 4.95
CA PRO A 238 35.60 21.97 5.05
C PRO A 238 35.63 22.69 3.70
N SER A 239 35.63 24.03 3.72
CA SER A 239 35.91 24.80 2.50
C SER A 239 37.28 24.38 1.94
N ARG A 240 37.29 23.98 0.66
CA ARG A 240 38.53 23.79 -0.08
C ARG A 240 38.74 25.02 -0.96
N PRO A 241 39.93 25.64 -0.96
CA PRO A 241 40.24 26.77 -1.83
C PRO A 241 40.09 26.41 -3.31
N ASP A 242 40.47 25.18 -3.68
CA ASP A 242 40.30 24.62 -5.02
C ASP A 242 39.34 23.42 -4.98
N PRO A 243 38.07 23.60 -5.41
CA PRO A 243 37.14 22.50 -5.61
C PRO A 243 37.61 21.63 -6.78
N ALA A 244 37.64 20.32 -6.60
CA ALA A 244 37.93 19.42 -7.72
C ALA A 244 36.88 19.58 -8.82
N PRO A 245 37.26 19.52 -10.11
CA PRO A 245 36.30 19.62 -11.21
C PRO A 245 35.20 18.55 -11.06
N GLY A 246 33.95 18.99 -10.96
CA GLY A 246 32.78 18.14 -10.69
C GLY A 246 32.26 18.17 -9.24
N SER A 247 32.86 18.96 -8.35
CA SER A 247 32.28 19.23 -7.03
C SER A 247 30.95 19.97 -7.16
N LEU A 248 29.94 19.53 -6.41
CA LEU A 248 28.63 20.19 -6.41
C LEU A 248 28.76 21.67 -5.96
N PRO A 249 28.08 22.61 -6.64
CA PRO A 249 28.00 23.99 -6.20
C PRO A 249 27.38 24.05 -4.80
N ARG A 250 27.97 24.84 -3.91
CA ARG A 250 27.44 25.08 -2.56
C ARG A 250 26.27 26.07 -2.65
N PRO A 251 25.21 25.93 -1.83
CA PRO A 251 24.23 27.00 -1.62
C PRO A 251 24.87 28.22 -0.96
#